data_AF-A0A2U9BTE2-F1
#
_entry.id   AF-A0A2U9BTE2-F1
#
_cell.length_a   1.000
_cell.length_b   1.000
_cell.length_c   1.000
_cell.angle_alpha   90.00
_cell.angle_beta   90.00
_cell.angle_gamma   90.00
#
_symmetry.space_group_name_H-M   'P 1'
#
loop_
_entity.id
_entity.type
_entity.pdbx_description
1 polymer ?
#
loop_
_entity_poly.entity_id
_entity_poly.type
_entity_poly.pdbx_seq_one_letter_code
_entity_poly.pdbx_strand_id
1 'polypeptide(L)'
;MAASVSPLRSSFRICSPLTLHHHCCRLKLRTHRRCDSQRRHLHQSATRHAAVVISGTELARQLHREIQRDVEELVAQGNMRPHLGVVLVGDDPASRTYVKNKTRAASILGISSDTVVRPTSVSQEELLELIDKMNRDWRVSGLLVQLPLPEHINERAVCNAIAPEKDVDGFHIVNIGKLCLDQRSMVPATPAAVWEIIKRAGIDTVGKNVLVAGRSKNVGMPIAMLLHTDRNHERPGGDATVTIAHRCTPRERLKELTCLADIIIAAAGVPRLITADMVKVGAAVIDVGINRIHDPKTGKLRLIGDVDFEGVKEKAGIITPVPGGVGPMTVAMLMKNTVGRTVYKLCKYLLLITLLARKELITSDITLPEDEMFTHRRANLETGLLSSVAVLMVLLATTGQSAILPSNLQTTATPPALSNSSLTTQINNGSAEGPRVLRSHRSCGGGYEHFCENGGECIYPQDTDKPSCICTSSYEGPRCLIFSDSTRTLPELEQLIGIIFGVAVLLLVLAIVIYCFAYRRCVKSASLIKSPPSETSE
;
A
#
# COMPACT_ATOMS: atom_id res chain seq x y z
N MET A 1 51.08 26.56 34.93
CA MET A 1 50.57 25.17 34.97
C MET A 1 49.20 25.21 34.30
N ALA A 2 49.05 25.09 32.97
CA ALA A 2 49.41 23.99 32.05
C ALA A 2 48.47 22.78 32.18
N ALA A 3 47.83 22.24 31.13
CA ALA A 3 47.55 22.72 29.75
C ALA A 3 46.35 21.88 29.22
N SER A 4 45.24 22.42 28.70
CA SER A 4 44.97 22.72 27.26
C SER A 4 45.73 21.84 26.23
N VAL A 5 45.13 21.30 25.17
CA VAL A 5 44.58 21.96 23.95
C VAL A 5 43.86 20.88 23.10
N SER A 6 42.87 21.09 22.21
CA SER A 6 41.74 22.05 22.05
C SER A 6 40.87 21.54 20.86
N PRO A 7 39.52 21.66 20.87
CA PRO A 7 38.69 21.26 19.73
C PRO A 7 38.61 22.35 18.66
N LEU A 8 38.94 22.03 17.40
CA LEU A 8 38.85 22.99 16.30
C LEU A 8 37.43 23.10 15.73
N ARG A 9 36.71 24.14 16.16
CA ARG A 9 35.72 24.83 15.32
C ARG A 9 36.44 25.86 14.46
N SER A 10 36.09 25.96 13.18
CA SER A 10 36.34 27.16 12.37
C SER A 10 35.05 27.59 11.68
N SER A 11 34.37 28.58 12.28
CA SER A 11 33.35 29.37 11.61
C SER A 11 34.02 30.54 10.90
N PHE A 12 33.59 30.87 9.67
CA PHE A 12 33.69 32.15 8.94
C PHE A 12 33.74 31.87 7.42
N ARG A 13 33.10 32.66 6.53
CA ARG A 13 32.21 33.81 6.70
C ARG A 13 31.32 33.91 5.44
N ILE A 14 30.05 34.29 5.58
CA ILE A 14 29.20 34.65 4.44
C ILE A 14 29.64 36.02 3.92
N CYS A 15 29.96 36.13 2.62
CA CYS A 15 30.06 37.42 1.91
C CYS A 15 29.82 37.25 0.41
N SER A 16 28.65 37.72 -0.03
CA SER A 16 28.25 38.15 -1.38
C SER A 16 27.13 39.19 -1.15
N PRO A 17 26.82 40.13 -2.06
CA PRO A 17 27.20 40.19 -3.48
C PRO A 17 27.83 41.55 -3.90
N LEU A 18 28.30 41.66 -5.16
CA LEU A 18 27.81 42.66 -6.13
C LEU A 18 28.60 42.64 -7.46
N THR A 19 27.83 42.87 -8.50
CA THR A 19 28.03 42.78 -9.94
C THR A 19 28.87 43.89 -10.60
N LEU A 20 29.24 43.60 -11.87
CA LEU A 20 29.39 44.50 -13.03
C LEU A 20 30.78 45.09 -13.42
N HIS A 21 31.36 44.44 -14.44
CA HIS A 21 31.66 44.99 -15.78
C HIS A 21 32.91 45.87 -16.12
N HIS A 22 33.55 45.41 -17.21
CA HIS A 22 34.08 46.12 -18.40
C HIS A 22 35.59 46.45 -18.56
N HIS A 23 36.06 46.17 -19.80
CA HIS A 23 37.25 46.68 -20.53
C HIS A 23 38.67 46.28 -20.05
N CYS A 24 39.63 45.86 -20.89
CA CYS A 24 39.79 45.85 -22.34
C CYS A 24 41.03 45.00 -22.74
N CYS A 25 41.08 44.49 -23.97
CA CYS A 25 42.27 43.82 -24.53
C CYS A 25 43.46 44.76 -24.77
N ARG A 26 44.70 44.27 -24.58
CA ARG A 26 45.78 44.54 -25.54
C ARG A 26 46.88 43.47 -25.52
N LEU A 27 47.28 43.03 -26.71
CA LEU A 27 48.37 42.08 -26.91
C LEU A 27 49.74 42.64 -26.53
N LYS A 28 50.67 41.75 -26.15
CA LYS A 28 52.05 41.82 -26.63
C LYS A 28 52.67 40.43 -26.71
N LEU A 29 53.23 40.11 -27.87
CA LEU A 29 53.93 38.85 -28.17
C LEU A 29 55.22 38.72 -27.35
N ARG A 30 55.58 37.50 -26.95
CA ARG A 30 56.98 37.08 -26.84
C ARG A 30 57.15 35.59 -27.13
N THR A 31 58.29 35.26 -27.71
CA THR A 31 58.56 34.03 -28.47
C THR A 31 59.19 32.92 -27.64
N HIS A 32 59.03 31.68 -28.12
CA HIS A 32 59.87 30.51 -27.89
C HIS A 32 60.35 30.16 -26.47
N ARG A 33 59.85 29.03 -25.97
CA ARG A 33 60.71 27.87 -25.61
C ARG A 33 59.87 26.59 -25.59
N ARG A 34 60.25 25.60 -26.40
CA ARG A 34 59.88 24.20 -26.14
C ARG A 34 60.56 23.82 -24.83
N CYS A 35 59.80 23.51 -23.79
CA CYS A 35 60.31 22.84 -22.61
C CYS A 35 59.59 21.51 -22.50
N ASP A 36 60.33 20.43 -22.79
CA ASP A 36 59.83 19.07 -22.75
C ASP A 36 59.72 18.61 -21.30
N SER A 37 58.63 18.99 -20.63
CA SER A 37 58.41 18.63 -19.22
C SER A 37 57.83 17.22 -19.15
N GLN A 38 58.70 16.25 -18.86
CA GLN A 38 58.33 14.89 -18.47
C GLN A 38 57.14 14.92 -17.51
N ARG A 39 55.97 14.43 -17.95
CA ARG A 39 54.87 14.09 -17.03
C ARG A 39 55.35 12.96 -16.14
N ARG A 40 55.87 13.32 -14.96
CA ARG A 40 56.00 12.37 -13.86
C ARG A 40 54.61 11.86 -13.55
N HIS A 41 54.32 10.64 -14.00
CA HIS A 41 53.16 9.90 -13.53
C HIS A 41 53.35 9.71 -12.03
N LEU A 42 52.71 10.58 -11.24
CA LEU A 42 52.40 10.29 -9.85
C LEU A 42 51.56 9.01 -9.89
N HIS A 43 52.22 7.89 -9.62
CA HIS A 43 51.53 6.67 -9.22
C HIS A 43 50.73 7.02 -7.98
N GLN A 44 49.44 7.30 -8.16
CA GLN A 44 48.48 7.12 -7.09
C GLN A 44 48.63 5.65 -6.68
N SER A 45 49.25 5.43 -5.52
CA SER A 45 49.29 4.12 -4.90
C SER A 45 47.83 3.73 -4.67
N ALA A 46 47.32 2.87 -5.54
CA ALA A 46 45.97 2.38 -5.46
C ALA A 46 45.90 1.45 -4.25
N THR A 47 45.65 2.05 -3.08
CA THR A 47 45.26 1.32 -1.87
C THR A 47 43.99 0.56 -2.20
N ARG A 48 44.18 -0.71 -2.57
CA ARG A 48 43.11 -1.69 -2.78
C ARG A 48 42.40 -1.89 -1.45
N HIS A 49 41.39 -1.08 -1.20
CA HIS A 49 40.46 -1.30 -0.12
C HIS A 49 39.51 -2.39 -0.59
N ALA A 50 39.63 -3.57 0.00
CA ALA A 50 38.64 -4.63 -0.18
C ALA A 50 37.25 -4.12 0.26
N ALA A 51 36.21 -4.57 -0.44
CA ALA A 51 34.85 -4.07 -0.28
C ALA A 51 34.35 -4.14 1.16
N VAL A 52 33.65 -3.09 1.60
CA VAL A 52 32.90 -3.11 2.85
C VAL A 52 31.74 -4.10 2.71
N VAL A 53 31.81 -5.19 3.47
CA VAL A 53 30.78 -6.24 3.44
C VAL A 53 29.60 -5.84 4.31
N ILE A 54 28.47 -5.49 3.68
CA ILE A 54 27.25 -5.08 4.39
C ILE A 54 26.48 -6.31 4.88
N SER A 55 26.52 -6.54 6.19
CA SER A 55 25.76 -7.58 6.87
C SER A 55 24.28 -7.18 7.00
N GLY A 56 23.46 -7.59 6.03
CA GLY A 56 22.00 -7.43 6.10
C GLY A 56 21.38 -8.18 7.28
N THR A 57 22.03 -9.22 7.81
CA THR A 57 21.66 -9.85 9.09
C THR A 57 21.75 -8.87 10.27
N GLU A 58 22.76 -8.01 10.33
CA GLU A 58 22.87 -7.02 11.42
C GLU A 58 21.92 -5.84 11.22
N LEU A 59 21.78 -5.35 9.98
CA LEU A 59 20.76 -4.34 9.65
C LEU A 59 19.34 -4.84 9.96
N ALA A 60 19.04 -6.13 9.72
CA ALA A 60 17.76 -6.73 10.07
C ALA A 60 17.55 -6.80 11.59
N ARG A 61 18.58 -7.04 12.40
CA ARG A 61 18.49 -6.96 13.87
C ARG A 61 18.21 -5.54 14.37
N GLN A 62 18.76 -4.52 13.71
CA GLN A 62 18.45 -3.12 14.02
C GLN A 62 16.97 -2.82 13.72
N LEU A 63 16.52 -3.13 12.50
CA LEU A 63 15.12 -3.01 12.10
C LEU A 63 14.18 -3.80 13.02
N HIS A 64 14.55 -5.00 13.46
CA HIS A 64 13.75 -5.78 14.38
C HIS A 64 13.53 -5.06 15.71
N ARG A 65 14.55 -4.40 16.28
CA ARG A 65 14.41 -3.59 17.50
C ARG A 65 13.51 -2.37 17.28
N GLU A 66 13.62 -1.71 16.12
CA GLU A 66 12.75 -0.60 15.74
C GLU A 66 11.29 -1.06 15.64
N ILE A 67 11.02 -2.11 14.85
CA ILE A 67 9.69 -2.67 14.61
C ILE A 67 9.06 -3.18 15.91
N GLN A 68 9.83 -3.85 16.78
CA GLN A 68 9.32 -4.32 18.08
C GLN A 68 8.84 -3.15 18.95
N ARG A 69 9.62 -2.07 19.05
CA ARG A 69 9.22 -0.86 19.78
C ARG A 69 7.98 -0.23 19.16
N ASP A 70 7.91 -0.14 17.84
CA ASP A 70 6.74 0.41 17.14
C ASP A 70 5.47 -0.44 17.40
N VAL A 71 5.60 -1.77 17.54
CA VAL A 71 4.49 -2.67 17.95
C VAL A 71 4.10 -2.48 19.41
N GLU A 72 5.07 -2.35 20.31
CA GLU A 72 4.83 -2.11 21.75
C GLU A 72 4.13 -0.76 21.96
N GLU A 73 4.56 0.30 21.26
CA GLU A 73 3.91 1.61 21.28
C GLU A 73 2.47 1.54 20.74
N LEU A 74 2.24 0.87 19.61
CA LEU A 74 0.89 0.72 19.06
C LEU A 74 -0.08 0.03 20.02
N VAL A 75 0.37 -1.03 20.69
CA VAL A 75 -0.43 -1.76 21.68
C VAL A 75 -0.64 -0.91 22.94
N ALA A 76 0.36 -0.15 23.40
CA ALA A 76 0.24 0.77 24.53
C ALA A 76 -0.75 1.92 24.26
N GLN A 77 -0.88 2.35 23.00
CA GLN A 77 -1.90 3.31 22.53
C GLN A 77 -3.32 2.70 22.44
N GLY A 78 -3.51 1.43 22.84
CA GLY A 78 -4.80 0.74 22.80
C GLY A 78 -5.19 0.17 21.44
N ASN A 79 -4.30 0.17 20.45
CA ASN A 79 -4.54 -0.51 19.18
C ASN A 79 -4.41 -2.03 19.36
N MET A 80 -5.04 -2.79 18.47
CA MET A 80 -4.79 -4.22 18.37
C MET A 80 -3.32 -4.51 18.05
N ARG A 81 -2.81 -5.61 18.61
CA ARG A 81 -1.56 -6.22 18.15
C ARG A 81 -1.66 -6.57 16.66
N PRO A 82 -0.68 -6.21 15.80
CA PRO A 82 -0.71 -6.57 14.39
C PRO A 82 -0.81 -8.09 14.19
N HIS A 83 -1.51 -8.50 13.13
CA HIS A 83 -1.70 -9.90 12.77
C HIS A 83 -1.30 -10.19 11.32
N LEU A 84 -0.45 -11.19 11.13
CA LEU A 84 0.02 -11.67 9.83
C LEU A 84 -0.62 -13.02 9.46
N GLY A 85 -1.58 -13.00 8.56
CA GLY A 85 -2.10 -14.21 7.93
C GLY A 85 -1.16 -14.72 6.84
N VAL A 86 -0.79 -16.00 6.91
CA VAL A 86 0.05 -16.67 5.91
C VAL A 86 -0.70 -17.83 5.29
N VAL A 87 -0.78 -17.89 3.96
CA VAL A 87 -1.27 -19.06 3.22
C VAL A 87 -0.09 -19.77 2.58
N LEU A 88 -0.01 -21.09 2.77
CA LEU A 88 0.98 -21.96 2.16
C LEU A 88 0.26 -23.07 1.37
N VAL A 89 0.61 -23.23 0.10
CA VAL A 89 0.06 -24.28 -0.77
C VAL A 89 1.16 -25.31 -1.06
N GLY A 90 0.87 -26.58 -0.80
CA GLY A 90 1.80 -27.68 -0.98
C GLY A 90 2.92 -27.75 0.07
N ASP A 91 3.86 -28.68 -0.15
CA ASP A 91 4.85 -29.11 0.83
C ASP A 91 6.31 -28.82 0.46
N ASP A 92 6.57 -27.90 -0.48
CA ASP A 92 7.94 -27.51 -0.87
C ASP A 92 8.81 -27.17 0.36
N PRO A 93 9.89 -27.94 0.64
CA PRO A 93 10.71 -27.75 1.84
C PRO A 93 11.32 -26.35 1.94
N ALA A 94 11.59 -25.71 0.80
CA ALA A 94 12.09 -24.34 0.77
C ALA A 94 11.03 -23.34 1.27
N SER A 95 9.81 -23.43 0.76
CA SER A 95 8.65 -22.62 1.15
C SER A 95 8.27 -22.85 2.62
N ARG A 96 8.24 -24.11 3.09
CA ARG A 96 8.00 -24.43 4.52
C ARG A 96 9.05 -23.77 5.43
N THR A 97 10.33 -23.80 5.03
CA THR A 97 11.42 -23.14 5.77
C THR A 97 11.28 -21.62 5.77
N TYR A 98 10.91 -21.02 4.63
CA TYR A 98 10.66 -19.58 4.52
C TYR A 98 9.49 -19.12 5.39
N VAL A 99 8.36 -19.83 5.34
CA VAL A 99 7.18 -19.54 6.18
C VAL A 99 7.53 -19.67 7.66
N LYS A 100 8.20 -20.76 8.08
CA LYS A 100 8.65 -20.94 9.46
C LYS A 100 9.53 -19.77 9.95
N ASN A 101 10.41 -19.24 9.09
CA ASN A 101 11.24 -18.08 9.41
C ASN A 101 10.42 -16.78 9.51
N LYS A 102 9.43 -16.57 8.63
CA LYS A 102 8.48 -15.44 8.69
C LYS A 102 7.67 -15.48 10.01
N THR A 103 7.04 -16.62 10.33
CA THR A 103 6.26 -16.84 11.57
C THR A 103 7.11 -16.65 12.82
N ARG A 104 8.36 -17.17 12.82
CA ARG A 104 9.30 -16.95 13.95
C ARG A 104 9.67 -15.48 14.12
N ALA A 105 9.93 -14.76 13.03
CA ALA A 105 10.23 -13.32 13.09
C ALA A 105 9.02 -12.53 13.60
N ALA A 106 7.81 -12.81 13.12
CA ALA A 106 6.57 -12.20 13.61
C ALA A 106 6.44 -12.38 15.14
N SER A 107 6.55 -13.62 15.63
CA SER A 107 6.47 -13.93 17.06
C SER A 107 7.51 -13.19 17.92
N ILE A 108 8.76 -13.09 17.46
CA ILE A 108 9.84 -12.35 18.16
C ILE A 108 9.53 -10.85 18.25
N LEU A 109 8.89 -10.28 17.21
CA LEU A 109 8.54 -8.87 17.13
C LEU A 109 7.22 -8.53 17.83
N GLY A 110 6.59 -9.49 18.50
CA GLY A 110 5.26 -9.30 19.08
C GLY A 110 4.16 -9.15 18.03
N ILE A 111 4.36 -9.61 16.79
CA ILE A 111 3.33 -9.68 15.76
C ILE A 111 2.67 -11.05 15.87
N SER A 112 1.33 -11.09 15.97
CA SER A 112 0.60 -12.35 15.94
C SER A 112 0.55 -12.91 14.52
N SER A 113 0.52 -14.23 14.33
CA SER A 113 0.54 -14.79 12.98
C SER A 113 -0.02 -16.21 12.91
N ASP A 114 -0.93 -16.44 11.97
CA ASP A 114 -1.49 -17.76 11.67
C ASP A 114 -1.00 -18.25 10.31
N THR A 115 -0.77 -19.56 10.18
CA THR A 115 -0.38 -20.20 8.92
C THR A 115 -1.43 -21.22 8.49
N VAL A 116 -2.15 -20.91 7.42
CA VAL A 116 -3.13 -21.80 6.79
C VAL A 116 -2.43 -22.61 5.71
N VAL A 117 -2.32 -23.92 5.92
CA VAL A 117 -1.77 -24.85 4.92
C VAL A 117 -2.90 -25.39 4.04
N ARG A 118 -2.63 -25.54 2.74
CA ARG A 118 -3.49 -26.19 1.75
C ARG A 118 -2.67 -27.25 0.98
N PRO A 119 -3.28 -28.37 0.57
CA PRO A 119 -2.59 -29.38 -0.22
C PRO A 119 -2.23 -28.81 -1.60
N THR A 120 -1.24 -29.41 -2.27
CA THR A 120 -0.90 -29.07 -3.66
C THR A 120 -2.12 -29.18 -4.60
N SER A 121 -3.09 -30.05 -4.30
CA SER A 121 -4.30 -30.29 -5.09
C SER A 121 -5.44 -29.29 -4.87
N VAL A 122 -5.27 -28.24 -4.04
CA VAL A 122 -6.30 -27.21 -3.82
C VAL A 122 -6.70 -26.55 -5.15
N SER A 123 -7.98 -26.26 -5.34
CA SER A 123 -8.42 -25.52 -6.53
C SER A 123 -8.05 -24.03 -6.42
N GLN A 124 -8.11 -23.32 -7.55
CA GLN A 124 -7.92 -21.87 -7.54
C GLN A 124 -9.09 -21.19 -6.82
N GLU A 125 -10.30 -21.70 -7.01
CA GLU A 125 -11.55 -21.17 -6.44
C GLU A 125 -11.53 -21.27 -4.91
N GLU A 126 -11.19 -22.44 -4.36
CA GLU A 126 -11.02 -22.66 -2.91
C GLU A 126 -9.96 -21.75 -2.28
N LEU A 127 -8.87 -21.48 -3.02
CA LEU A 127 -7.81 -20.58 -2.58
C LEU A 127 -8.27 -19.11 -2.59
N LEU A 128 -9.03 -18.70 -3.61
CA LEU A 128 -9.61 -17.35 -3.70
C LEU A 128 -10.66 -17.10 -2.61
N GLU A 129 -11.52 -18.07 -2.31
CA GLU A 129 -12.48 -18.02 -1.20
C GLU A 129 -11.79 -17.88 0.16
N LEU A 130 -10.69 -18.63 0.38
CA LEU A 130 -9.87 -18.49 1.59
C LEU A 130 -9.29 -17.08 1.72
N ILE A 131 -8.77 -16.51 0.64
CA ILE A 131 -8.19 -15.16 0.61
C ILE A 131 -9.29 -14.12 0.88
N ASP A 132 -10.47 -14.24 0.27
CA ASP A 132 -11.62 -13.37 0.50
C ASP A 132 -12.10 -13.41 1.97
N LYS A 133 -12.15 -14.61 2.58
CA LYS A 133 -12.41 -14.76 4.02
C LYS A 133 -11.36 -14.03 4.88
N MET A 134 -10.08 -14.17 4.56
CA MET A 134 -8.98 -13.49 5.28
C MET A 134 -8.95 -11.97 5.00
N ASN A 135 -9.45 -11.52 3.86
CA ASN A 135 -9.65 -10.10 3.55
C ASN A 135 -10.77 -9.49 4.40
N ARG A 136 -11.88 -10.21 4.63
CA ARG A 136 -12.98 -9.74 5.49
C ARG A 136 -12.67 -9.79 6.99
N ASP A 137 -11.76 -10.65 7.44
CA ASP A 137 -11.38 -10.70 8.86
C ASP A 137 -10.67 -9.39 9.29
N TRP A 138 -11.35 -8.59 10.10
CA TRP A 138 -10.85 -7.29 10.59
C TRP A 138 -9.57 -7.40 11.43
N ARG A 139 -9.35 -8.56 12.07
CA ARG A 139 -8.18 -8.85 12.92
C ARG A 139 -6.90 -8.98 12.09
N VAL A 140 -7.00 -9.58 10.89
CA VAL A 140 -5.88 -9.74 9.96
C VAL A 140 -5.41 -8.36 9.49
N SER A 141 -4.18 -7.99 9.85
CA SER A 141 -3.55 -6.71 9.49
C SER A 141 -2.79 -6.82 8.16
N GLY A 142 -2.12 -7.95 7.94
CA GLY A 142 -1.43 -8.29 6.71
C GLY A 142 -1.74 -9.72 6.27
N LEU A 143 -1.75 -9.96 4.97
CA LEU A 143 -1.99 -11.24 4.33
C LEU A 143 -0.91 -11.50 3.28
N LEU A 144 -0.32 -12.70 3.29
CA LEU A 144 0.59 -13.16 2.24
C LEU A 144 0.26 -14.59 1.81
N VAL A 145 0.44 -14.87 0.52
CA VAL A 145 0.40 -16.22 -0.04
C VAL A 145 1.82 -16.58 -0.46
N GLN A 146 2.36 -17.66 0.08
CA GLN A 146 3.74 -18.06 -0.20
C GLN A 146 3.86 -18.59 -1.63
N LEU A 147 4.71 -17.94 -2.42
CA LEU A 147 5.07 -18.34 -3.79
C LEU A 147 6.33 -19.24 -3.80
N PRO A 148 6.54 -20.09 -4.81
CA PRO A 148 5.67 -20.30 -5.97
C PRO A 148 4.41 -21.11 -5.64
N LEU A 149 3.37 -20.99 -6.47
CA LEU A 149 2.18 -21.86 -6.41
C LEU A 149 2.29 -23.04 -7.38
N PRO A 150 1.46 -24.10 -7.22
CA PRO A 150 1.29 -25.15 -8.20
C PRO A 150 0.90 -24.61 -9.59
N GLU A 151 1.36 -25.29 -10.65
CA GLU A 151 1.23 -24.79 -12.04
C GLU A 151 -0.21 -24.57 -12.52
N HIS A 152 -1.19 -25.26 -11.94
CA HIS A 152 -2.62 -25.09 -12.28
C HIS A 152 -3.26 -23.86 -11.63
N ILE A 153 -2.55 -23.12 -10.77
CA ILE A 153 -3.06 -21.92 -10.08
C ILE A 153 -2.40 -20.66 -10.67
N ASN A 154 -3.21 -19.67 -11.05
CA ASN A 154 -2.69 -18.40 -11.55
C ASN A 154 -2.20 -17.51 -10.39
N GLU A 155 -0.88 -17.49 -10.16
CA GLU A 155 -0.24 -16.64 -9.15
C GLU A 155 -0.66 -15.17 -9.21
N ARG A 156 -0.90 -14.61 -10.41
CA ARG A 156 -1.28 -13.20 -10.56
C ARG A 156 -2.72 -12.95 -10.14
N ALA A 157 -3.63 -13.87 -10.42
CA ALA A 157 -5.00 -13.82 -9.91
C ALA A 157 -5.01 -13.88 -8.38
N VAL A 158 -4.24 -14.80 -7.80
CA VAL A 158 -4.08 -14.95 -6.35
C VAL A 158 -3.47 -13.69 -5.69
N CYS A 159 -2.40 -13.13 -6.24
CA CYS A 159 -1.82 -11.86 -5.73
C CYS A 159 -2.81 -10.69 -5.83
N ASN A 160 -3.67 -10.67 -6.85
CA ASN A 160 -4.68 -9.63 -7.05
C ASN A 160 -5.97 -9.86 -6.25
N ALA A 161 -6.14 -11.02 -5.61
CA ALA A 161 -7.25 -11.29 -4.71
C ALA A 161 -7.00 -10.77 -3.29
N ILE A 162 -5.73 -10.59 -2.89
CA ILE A 162 -5.38 -10.01 -1.58
C ILE A 162 -5.76 -8.52 -1.57
N ALA A 163 -6.48 -8.05 -0.55
CA ALA A 163 -6.84 -6.64 -0.45
C ALA A 163 -5.58 -5.74 -0.47
N PRO A 164 -5.52 -4.64 -1.25
CA PRO A 164 -4.31 -3.82 -1.41
C PRO A 164 -3.73 -3.30 -0.09
N GLU A 165 -4.58 -3.05 0.90
CA GLU A 165 -4.19 -2.62 2.24
C GLU A 165 -3.71 -3.75 3.16
N LYS A 166 -3.91 -5.02 2.80
CA LYS A 166 -3.41 -6.20 3.50
C LYS A 166 -2.22 -6.87 2.79
N ASP A 167 -2.01 -6.58 1.51
CA ASP A 167 -0.90 -7.09 0.69
C ASP A 167 0.46 -6.61 1.24
N VAL A 168 1.04 -7.39 2.15
CA VAL A 168 2.33 -7.09 2.81
C VAL A 168 3.55 -7.50 1.97
N ASP A 169 3.36 -8.41 1.01
CA ASP A 169 4.40 -8.74 0.02
C ASP A 169 4.44 -7.71 -1.12
N GLY A 170 3.42 -6.87 -1.29
CA GLY A 170 3.36 -5.72 -2.22
C GLY A 170 3.07 -6.09 -3.68
N PHE A 171 2.55 -7.29 -3.95
CA PHE A 171 2.42 -7.83 -5.30
C PHE A 171 1.10 -7.49 -6.01
N HIS A 172 0.12 -6.94 -5.30
CA HIS A 172 -1.18 -6.55 -5.84
C HIS A 172 -1.02 -5.41 -6.86
N ILE A 173 -1.71 -5.49 -8.01
CA ILE A 173 -1.58 -4.51 -9.11
C ILE A 173 -1.76 -3.04 -8.68
N VAL A 174 -2.63 -2.75 -7.72
CA VAL A 174 -2.80 -1.38 -7.17
C VAL A 174 -1.56 -0.90 -6.41
N ASN A 175 -0.88 -1.77 -5.65
CA ASN A 175 0.34 -1.38 -4.91
C ASN A 175 1.51 -1.15 -5.86
N ILE A 176 1.65 -2.01 -6.87
CA ILE A 176 2.64 -1.87 -7.95
C ILE A 176 2.35 -0.63 -8.81
N GLY A 177 1.09 -0.41 -9.22
CA GLY A 177 0.69 0.76 -10.02
C GLY A 177 0.97 2.07 -9.28
N LYS A 178 0.62 2.14 -7.99
CA LYS A 178 0.96 3.29 -7.13
C LYS A 178 2.47 3.49 -6.99
N LEU A 179 3.24 2.41 -6.83
CA LEU A 179 4.70 2.46 -6.78
C LEU A 179 5.30 3.06 -8.06
N CYS A 180 4.76 2.70 -9.23
CA CYS A 180 5.17 3.26 -10.53
C CYS A 180 4.72 4.72 -10.75
N LEU A 181 3.81 5.25 -9.93
CA LEU A 181 3.33 6.63 -9.95
C LEU A 181 3.88 7.46 -8.77
N ASP A 182 4.86 6.91 -8.03
CA ASP A 182 5.46 7.51 -6.82
C ASP A 182 4.48 7.89 -5.70
N GLN A 183 3.34 7.22 -5.69
CA GLN A 183 2.33 7.33 -4.65
C GLN A 183 2.64 6.39 -3.48
N ARG A 184 2.12 6.71 -2.29
CA ARG A 184 2.22 5.83 -1.13
C ARG A 184 1.50 4.49 -1.36
N SER A 185 2.26 3.41 -1.28
CA SER A 185 1.78 2.03 -1.43
C SER A 185 2.54 1.05 -0.53
N MET A 186 2.08 -0.21 -0.50
CA MET A 186 2.87 -1.30 0.07
C MET A 186 4.01 -1.62 -0.92
N VAL A 187 5.23 -1.17 -0.61
CA VAL A 187 6.41 -1.49 -1.42
C VAL A 187 6.77 -2.96 -1.21
N PRO A 188 7.06 -3.73 -2.28
CA PRO A 188 7.37 -5.14 -2.12
C PRO A 188 8.60 -5.37 -1.24
N ALA A 189 8.56 -6.39 -0.39
CA ALA A 189 9.48 -6.50 0.75
C ALA A 189 10.97 -6.58 0.36
N THR A 190 11.32 -7.29 -0.71
CA THR A 190 12.72 -7.37 -1.21
C THR A 190 13.20 -6.05 -1.84
N PRO A 191 12.45 -5.39 -2.74
CA PRO A 191 12.74 -4.01 -3.16
C PRO A 191 12.91 -3.02 -1.99
N ALA A 192 12.01 -3.06 -1.01
CA ALA A 192 12.09 -2.22 0.18
C ALA A 192 13.35 -2.53 1.01
N ALA A 193 13.77 -3.79 1.08
CA ALA A 193 15.01 -4.22 1.73
C ALA A 193 16.27 -3.72 1.02
N VAL A 194 16.31 -3.76 -0.32
CA VAL A 194 17.42 -3.19 -1.11
C VAL A 194 17.54 -1.67 -0.89
N TRP A 195 16.40 -0.96 -0.91
CA TRP A 195 16.34 0.48 -0.64
C TRP A 195 16.82 0.83 0.77
N GLU A 196 16.40 0.07 1.79
CA GLU A 196 16.82 0.29 3.18
C GLU A 196 18.30 -0.07 3.40
N ILE A 197 18.86 -1.06 2.70
CA ILE A 197 20.31 -1.33 2.66
C ILE A 197 21.06 -0.12 2.10
N ILE A 198 20.63 0.41 0.95
CA ILE A 198 21.25 1.59 0.30
C ILE A 198 21.30 2.77 1.26
N LYS A 199 20.17 3.10 1.89
CA LYS A 199 20.07 4.19 2.87
C LYS A 199 20.97 3.98 4.09
N ARG A 200 20.93 2.79 4.72
CA ARG A 200 21.71 2.51 5.94
C ARG A 200 23.21 2.37 5.68
N ALA A 201 23.61 1.98 4.47
CA ALA A 201 25.00 1.94 4.04
C ALA A 201 25.54 3.31 3.59
N GLY A 202 24.70 4.36 3.55
CA GLY A 202 25.11 5.70 3.10
C GLY A 202 25.45 5.78 1.61
N ILE A 203 24.87 4.90 0.78
CA ILE A 203 25.11 4.86 -0.66
C ILE A 203 24.30 5.99 -1.32
N ASP A 204 25.01 6.99 -1.86
CA ASP A 204 24.41 8.04 -2.68
C ASP A 204 23.90 7.46 -4.01
N THR A 205 22.62 7.68 -4.31
CA THR A 205 21.95 7.26 -5.56
C THR A 205 21.79 8.41 -6.57
N VAL A 206 21.96 9.65 -6.13
CA VAL A 206 21.58 10.84 -6.89
C VAL A 206 22.49 11.03 -8.10
N GLY A 207 21.89 11.04 -9.29
CA GLY A 207 22.61 11.17 -10.55
C GLY A 207 23.60 10.02 -10.82
N LYS A 208 23.51 8.92 -10.07
CA LYS A 208 24.38 7.75 -10.28
C LYS A 208 23.86 6.87 -11.39
N ASN A 209 24.78 6.16 -12.04
CA ASN A 209 24.43 5.07 -12.94
C ASN A 209 24.13 3.82 -12.12
N VAL A 210 22.93 3.26 -12.28
CA VAL A 210 22.52 2.06 -11.57
C VAL A 210 22.10 0.99 -12.55
N LEU A 211 22.64 -0.22 -12.41
CA LEU A 211 22.22 -1.37 -13.21
C LEU A 211 21.45 -2.36 -12.37
N VAL A 212 20.22 -2.68 -12.80
CA VAL A 212 19.44 -3.78 -12.23
C VAL A 212 19.48 -4.96 -13.19
N ALA A 213 20.28 -5.97 -12.86
CA ALA A 213 20.36 -7.23 -13.59
C ALA A 213 19.21 -8.16 -13.14
N GLY A 214 18.00 -7.89 -13.63
CA GLY A 214 16.78 -8.61 -13.27
C GLY A 214 15.53 -7.80 -13.62
N ARG A 215 14.52 -8.45 -14.22
CA ARG A 215 13.26 -7.78 -14.64
C ARG A 215 11.98 -8.43 -14.09
N SER A 216 12.10 -9.23 -13.03
CA SER A 216 10.94 -9.85 -12.37
C SER A 216 10.01 -8.79 -11.79
N LYS A 217 8.70 -9.05 -11.84
CA LYS A 217 7.67 -8.07 -11.44
C LYS A 217 7.61 -7.83 -9.93
N ASN A 218 8.16 -8.76 -9.15
CA ASN A 218 8.14 -8.75 -7.69
C ASN A 218 9.47 -8.22 -7.08
N VAL A 219 10.56 -8.15 -7.86
CA VAL A 219 11.90 -7.76 -7.38
C VAL A 219 12.58 -6.76 -8.33
N GLY A 220 12.99 -7.19 -9.52
CA GLY A 220 13.84 -6.36 -10.40
C GLY A 220 13.15 -5.08 -10.88
N MET A 221 11.91 -5.17 -11.36
CA MET A 221 11.15 -4.01 -11.82
C MET A 221 10.87 -3.02 -10.67
N PRO A 222 10.31 -3.43 -9.51
CA PRO A 222 10.10 -2.51 -8.39
C PRO A 222 11.39 -1.86 -7.85
N ILE A 223 12.53 -2.57 -7.85
CA ILE A 223 13.84 -1.98 -7.48
C ILE A 223 14.20 -0.86 -8.45
N ALA A 224 14.07 -1.09 -9.76
CA ALA A 224 14.30 -0.04 -10.75
C ALA A 224 13.34 1.15 -10.56
N MET A 225 12.07 0.90 -10.21
CA MET A 225 11.11 1.97 -9.91
C MET A 225 11.53 2.79 -8.69
N LEU A 226 11.91 2.17 -7.57
CA LEU A 226 12.37 2.88 -6.37
C LEU A 226 13.59 3.77 -6.62
N LEU A 227 14.51 3.32 -7.49
CA LEU A 227 15.82 3.97 -7.68
C LEU A 227 15.80 5.13 -8.68
N HIS A 228 15.03 5.03 -9.78
CA HIS A 228 15.06 6.08 -10.83
C HIS A 228 14.16 7.29 -10.57
N THR A 229 13.25 7.17 -9.62
CA THR A 229 12.17 8.13 -9.37
C THR A 229 12.65 9.33 -8.56
N ASP A 230 11.92 10.44 -8.67
CA ASP A 230 12.28 11.72 -8.04
C ASP A 230 12.22 11.62 -6.50
N ARG A 231 13.25 12.11 -5.80
CA ARG A 231 13.26 12.16 -4.33
C ARG A 231 12.18 13.08 -3.73
N ASN A 232 11.63 14.00 -4.51
CA ASN A 232 10.70 15.04 -4.06
C ASN A 232 9.21 14.63 -4.14
N HIS A 233 8.90 13.46 -4.71
CA HIS A 233 7.53 12.93 -4.80
C HIS A 233 6.99 12.41 -3.44
N GLU A 234 5.69 12.10 -3.38
CA GLU A 234 4.97 11.64 -2.17
C GLU A 234 5.66 10.44 -1.47
N ARG A 235 6.24 9.55 -2.28
CA ARG A 235 7.20 8.52 -1.88
C ARG A 235 8.57 8.85 -2.52
N PRO A 236 9.53 9.40 -1.75
CA PRO A 236 10.87 9.71 -2.25
C PRO A 236 11.55 8.54 -2.97
N GLY A 237 11.94 8.77 -4.23
CA GLY A 237 12.82 7.92 -5.02
C GLY A 237 14.31 8.24 -4.85
N GLY A 238 15.14 7.72 -5.76
CA GLY A 238 16.60 7.79 -5.69
C GLY A 238 17.30 8.72 -6.70
N ASP A 239 16.58 9.30 -7.67
CA ASP A 239 17.15 10.12 -8.76
C ASP A 239 18.32 9.45 -9.51
N ALA A 240 18.29 8.13 -9.65
CA ALA A 240 19.33 7.38 -10.36
C ALA A 240 19.03 7.22 -11.86
N THR A 241 20.07 7.22 -12.69
CA THR A 241 19.98 6.77 -14.08
C THR A 241 19.98 5.24 -14.10
N VAL A 242 18.80 4.63 -14.13
CA VAL A 242 18.65 3.17 -14.03
C VAL A 242 18.63 2.48 -15.40
N THR A 243 19.54 1.53 -15.60
CA THR A 243 19.53 0.57 -16.71
C THR A 243 19.03 -0.78 -16.24
N ILE A 244 18.03 -1.36 -16.93
CA ILE A 244 17.52 -2.71 -16.64
C ILE A 244 18.13 -3.71 -17.62
N ALA A 245 18.81 -4.72 -17.08
CA ALA A 245 19.32 -5.87 -17.82
C ALA A 245 18.63 -7.17 -17.36
N HIS A 246 18.88 -8.27 -18.06
CA HIS A 246 18.26 -9.57 -17.75
C HIS A 246 19.11 -10.75 -18.26
N ARG A 247 18.77 -11.98 -17.87
CA ARG A 247 19.50 -13.20 -18.29
C ARG A 247 19.68 -13.40 -19.80
N CYS A 248 18.84 -12.77 -20.63
CA CYS A 248 18.94 -12.80 -22.10
C CYS A 248 19.69 -11.58 -22.69
N THR A 249 20.30 -10.72 -21.87
CA THR A 249 21.16 -9.63 -22.34
C THR A 249 22.51 -10.26 -22.71
N PRO A 250 23.07 -10.04 -23.93
CA PRO A 250 24.36 -10.59 -24.31
C PRO A 250 25.45 -10.29 -23.27
N ARG A 251 26.36 -11.22 -23.01
CA ARG A 251 27.31 -11.12 -21.88
C ARG A 251 28.26 -9.94 -22.03
N GLU A 252 28.65 -9.66 -23.26
CA GLU A 252 29.48 -8.54 -23.70
C GLU A 252 28.76 -7.22 -23.37
N ARG A 253 27.49 -7.11 -23.80
CA ARG A 253 26.66 -5.93 -23.52
C ARG A 253 26.36 -5.76 -22.02
N LEU A 254 26.16 -6.86 -21.29
CA LEU A 254 25.98 -6.81 -19.84
C LEU A 254 27.25 -6.27 -19.16
N LYS A 255 28.44 -6.70 -19.61
CA LYS A 255 29.74 -6.21 -19.12
C LYS A 255 29.96 -4.73 -19.39
N GLU A 256 29.62 -4.25 -20.60
CA GLU A 256 29.67 -2.82 -20.92
C GLU A 256 28.82 -1.99 -19.94
N LEU A 257 27.58 -2.41 -19.72
CA LEU A 257 26.63 -1.69 -18.87
C LEU A 257 26.99 -1.75 -17.38
N THR A 258 27.46 -2.90 -16.87
CA THR A 258 27.92 -3.02 -15.47
C THR A 258 29.17 -2.18 -15.20
N CYS A 259 30.09 -2.06 -16.16
CA CYS A 259 31.30 -1.24 -16.01
C CYS A 259 31.02 0.26 -15.93
N LEU A 260 29.86 0.72 -16.39
CA LEU A 260 29.41 2.12 -16.27
C LEU A 260 28.68 2.41 -14.96
N ALA A 261 28.23 1.38 -14.25
CA ALA A 261 27.40 1.50 -13.06
C ALA A 261 28.21 1.83 -11.80
N ASP A 262 27.69 2.78 -11.01
CA ASP A 262 28.13 3.06 -9.64
C ASP A 262 27.47 2.11 -8.63
N ILE A 263 26.27 1.62 -8.94
CA ILE A 263 25.53 0.63 -8.15
C ILE A 263 25.05 -0.49 -9.07
N ILE A 264 25.33 -1.74 -8.70
CA ILE A 264 24.87 -2.95 -9.41
C ILE A 264 23.96 -3.73 -8.47
N ILE A 265 22.72 -3.96 -8.90
CA ILE A 265 21.76 -4.84 -8.22
C ILE A 265 21.62 -6.13 -9.02
N ALA A 266 22.06 -7.26 -8.47
CA ALA A 266 21.97 -8.57 -9.11
C ALA A 266 20.72 -9.32 -8.62
N ALA A 267 19.75 -9.54 -9.52
CA ALA A 267 18.43 -10.10 -9.21
C ALA A 267 17.89 -10.96 -10.37
N ALA A 268 18.77 -11.74 -11.01
CA ALA A 268 18.50 -12.53 -12.20
C ALA A 268 18.19 -14.02 -11.89
N GLY A 269 18.66 -14.54 -10.76
CA GLY A 269 18.61 -15.97 -10.42
C GLY A 269 19.56 -16.79 -11.28
N VAL A 270 20.80 -16.30 -11.43
CA VAL A 270 21.85 -16.91 -12.26
C VAL A 270 23.18 -16.85 -11.49
N PRO A 271 23.68 -18.00 -10.99
CA PRO A 271 24.93 -18.06 -10.23
C PRO A 271 26.12 -17.40 -10.93
N ARG A 272 26.83 -16.51 -10.21
CA ARG A 272 28.06 -15.84 -10.70
C ARG A 272 27.89 -15.14 -12.06
N LEU A 273 26.70 -14.61 -12.34
CA LEU A 273 26.41 -13.78 -13.51
C LEU A 273 27.34 -12.56 -13.58
N ILE A 274 27.50 -11.86 -12.44
CA ILE A 274 28.33 -10.67 -12.28
C ILE A 274 29.72 -11.09 -11.76
N THR A 275 30.76 -10.86 -12.57
CA THR A 275 32.15 -11.23 -12.27
C THR A 275 33.04 -10.00 -12.06
N ALA A 276 34.22 -10.18 -11.47
CA ALA A 276 35.13 -9.09 -11.13
C ALA A 276 35.47 -8.16 -12.31
N ASP A 277 35.63 -8.69 -13.52
CA ASP A 277 35.93 -7.93 -14.74
C ASP A 277 34.77 -7.06 -15.26
N MET A 278 33.59 -7.20 -14.66
CA MET A 278 32.37 -6.46 -14.98
C MET A 278 32.11 -5.28 -14.03
N VAL A 279 32.84 -5.20 -12.90
CA VAL A 279 32.57 -4.25 -11.81
C VAL A 279 33.56 -3.10 -11.82
N LYS A 280 33.03 -1.87 -11.86
CA LYS A 280 33.77 -0.62 -11.69
C LYS A 280 34.39 -0.55 -10.30
N VAL A 281 35.65 -0.10 -10.21
CA VAL A 281 36.35 0.05 -8.92
C VAL A 281 35.60 1.04 -8.03
N GLY A 282 35.32 0.63 -6.79
CA GLY A 282 34.57 1.43 -5.82
C GLY A 282 33.04 1.36 -5.94
N ALA A 283 32.49 0.66 -6.93
CA ALA A 283 31.03 0.52 -7.08
C ALA A 283 30.40 -0.26 -5.91
N ALA A 284 29.13 0.00 -5.63
CA ALA A 284 28.33 -0.77 -4.68
C ALA A 284 27.64 -1.95 -5.37
N VAL A 285 27.73 -3.15 -4.81
CA VAL A 285 27.16 -4.38 -5.39
C VAL A 285 26.20 -5.04 -4.40
N ILE A 286 24.92 -5.04 -4.74
CA ILE A 286 23.86 -5.64 -3.92
C ILE A 286 23.36 -6.92 -4.62
N ASP A 287 23.66 -8.05 -4.02
CA ASP A 287 23.28 -9.37 -4.48
C ASP A 287 21.96 -9.81 -3.84
N VAL A 288 20.91 -9.79 -4.65
CA VAL A 288 19.54 -10.23 -4.31
C VAL A 288 19.32 -11.69 -4.73
N GLY A 289 20.22 -12.26 -5.54
CA GLY A 289 20.14 -13.61 -6.05
C GLY A 289 20.16 -14.65 -4.93
N ILE A 290 19.35 -15.70 -5.06
CA ILE A 290 19.37 -16.86 -4.15
C ILE A 290 19.28 -18.12 -5.00
N ASN A 291 20.43 -18.75 -5.20
CA ASN A 291 20.59 -19.97 -5.98
C ASN A 291 21.01 -21.12 -5.08
N ARG A 292 20.45 -22.31 -5.29
CA ARG A 292 20.87 -23.55 -4.60
C ARG A 292 21.87 -24.30 -5.48
N ILE A 293 23.05 -24.59 -4.93
CA ILE A 293 24.04 -25.48 -5.54
C ILE A 293 24.39 -26.61 -4.59
N HIS A 294 24.78 -27.76 -5.12
CA HIS A 294 25.46 -28.78 -4.33
C HIS A 294 26.90 -28.32 -4.08
N ASP A 295 27.32 -28.32 -2.81
CA ASP A 295 28.72 -28.10 -2.44
C ASP A 295 29.54 -29.35 -2.81
N PRO A 296 30.48 -29.27 -3.76
CA PRO A 296 31.26 -30.43 -4.20
C PRO A 296 32.20 -30.98 -3.09
N LYS A 297 32.43 -30.23 -2.00
CA LYS A 297 33.27 -30.68 -0.88
C LYS A 297 32.47 -31.36 0.23
N THR A 298 31.22 -30.94 0.47
CA THR A 298 30.41 -31.43 1.60
C THR A 298 29.17 -32.21 1.20
N GLY A 299 28.82 -32.24 -0.10
CA GLY A 299 27.59 -32.85 -0.63
C GLY A 299 26.31 -32.10 -0.26
N LYS A 300 26.38 -31.10 0.61
CA LYS A 300 25.22 -30.36 1.13
C LYS A 300 24.78 -29.27 0.15
N LEU A 301 23.49 -28.97 0.14
CA LEU A 301 22.95 -27.81 -0.57
C LEU A 301 23.44 -26.52 0.10
N ARG A 302 24.14 -25.69 -0.66
CA ARG A 302 24.60 -24.35 -0.28
C ARG A 302 23.83 -23.29 -1.05
N LEU A 303 23.52 -22.18 -0.38
CA LEU A 303 23.03 -20.96 -1.01
C LEU A 303 24.20 -20.11 -1.51
N ILE A 304 24.11 -19.65 -2.76
CA ILE A 304 25.00 -18.64 -3.35
C ILE A 304 24.16 -17.61 -4.13
N GLY A 305 24.69 -16.41 -4.31
CA GLY A 305 24.01 -15.34 -5.03
C GLY A 305 24.30 -15.34 -6.53
N ASP A 306 23.96 -14.23 -7.17
CA ASP A 306 24.20 -13.97 -8.59
C ASP A 306 25.58 -13.35 -8.85
N VAL A 307 26.32 -12.96 -7.81
CA VAL A 307 27.64 -12.32 -7.89
C VAL A 307 28.75 -13.33 -7.56
N ASP A 308 29.86 -13.24 -8.28
CA ASP A 308 31.12 -13.89 -7.88
C ASP A 308 31.75 -13.12 -6.70
N PHE A 309 31.26 -13.43 -5.49
CA PHE A 309 31.52 -12.65 -4.29
C PHE A 309 33.01 -12.42 -4.01
N GLU A 310 33.85 -13.46 -4.05
CA GLU A 310 35.28 -13.34 -3.74
C GLU A 310 36.01 -12.46 -4.77
N GLY A 311 35.76 -12.64 -6.06
CA GLY A 311 36.39 -11.83 -7.11
C GLY A 311 35.91 -10.38 -7.11
N VAL A 312 34.62 -10.13 -6.85
CA VAL A 312 34.04 -8.78 -6.86
C VAL A 312 34.38 -7.99 -5.60
N LYS A 313 34.53 -8.65 -4.45
CA LYS A 313 34.95 -8.04 -3.18
C LYS A 313 36.32 -7.34 -3.28
N GLU A 314 37.22 -7.78 -4.15
CA GLU A 314 38.53 -7.15 -4.36
C GLU A 314 38.48 -5.88 -5.25
N LYS A 315 37.28 -5.46 -5.69
CA LYS A 315 37.08 -4.26 -6.54
C LYS A 315 35.96 -3.34 -6.11
N ALA A 316 34.84 -3.90 -5.63
CA ALA A 316 33.70 -3.12 -5.17
C ALA A 316 34.09 -2.25 -3.96
N GLY A 317 33.45 -1.10 -3.80
CA GLY A 317 33.55 -0.32 -2.56
C GLY A 317 32.69 -0.93 -1.45
N ILE A 318 31.53 -1.46 -1.83
CA ILE A 318 30.54 -2.09 -0.95
C ILE A 318 30.03 -3.37 -1.61
N ILE A 319 29.84 -4.44 -0.84
CA ILE A 319 29.23 -5.69 -1.32
C ILE A 319 28.29 -6.32 -0.26
N THR A 320 27.17 -6.90 -0.67
CA THR A 320 26.33 -7.72 0.24
C THR A 320 26.61 -9.21 0.07
N PRO A 321 26.73 -10.02 1.14
CA PRO A 321 26.96 -11.46 1.05
C PRO A 321 25.68 -12.25 0.78
N VAL A 322 25.81 -13.42 0.17
CA VAL A 322 24.73 -14.42 0.09
C VAL A 322 25.22 -15.77 0.64
N PRO A 323 24.58 -16.33 1.70
CA PRO A 323 23.49 -15.76 2.48
C PRO A 323 23.94 -14.59 3.41
N GLY A 324 22.99 -13.91 4.04
CA GLY A 324 23.23 -12.91 5.09
C GLY A 324 23.14 -11.43 4.67
N GLY A 325 22.99 -11.15 3.37
CA GLY A 325 22.69 -9.83 2.80
C GLY A 325 21.19 -9.55 2.73
N VAL A 326 20.62 -9.53 1.52
CA VAL A 326 19.24 -9.04 1.28
C VAL A 326 18.16 -9.92 1.93
N GLY A 327 18.34 -11.25 1.98
CA GLY A 327 17.33 -12.19 2.50
C GLY A 327 16.79 -11.89 3.92
N PRO A 328 17.65 -11.72 4.95
CA PRO A 328 17.21 -11.27 6.27
C PRO A 328 16.46 -9.93 6.26
N MET A 329 16.90 -8.98 5.43
CA MET A 329 16.25 -7.67 5.29
C MET A 329 14.86 -7.78 4.66
N THR A 330 14.65 -8.68 3.69
CA THR A 330 13.31 -8.97 3.13
C THR A 330 12.33 -9.39 4.23
N VAL A 331 12.75 -10.25 5.17
CA VAL A 331 11.88 -10.67 6.29
C VAL A 331 11.59 -9.50 7.22
N ALA A 332 12.58 -8.67 7.57
CA ALA A 332 12.37 -7.49 8.40
C ALA A 332 11.38 -6.49 7.74
N MET A 333 11.51 -6.26 6.43
CA MET A 333 10.62 -5.33 5.70
C MET A 333 9.19 -5.87 5.52
N LEU A 334 9.01 -7.18 5.38
CA LEU A 334 7.67 -7.81 5.43
C LEU A 334 6.97 -7.54 6.79
N MET A 335 7.72 -7.64 7.89
CA MET A 335 7.19 -7.33 9.23
C MET A 335 6.87 -5.84 9.36
N LYS A 336 7.73 -4.96 8.87
CA LYS A 336 7.49 -3.50 8.81
C LYS A 336 6.22 -3.15 8.01
N ASN A 337 6.00 -3.79 6.85
CA ASN A 337 4.78 -3.64 6.07
C ASN A 337 3.52 -4.08 6.87
N THR A 338 3.62 -5.16 7.65
CA THR A 338 2.52 -5.65 8.51
C THR A 338 2.16 -4.64 9.61
N VAL A 339 3.16 -4.07 10.29
CA VAL A 339 2.96 -3.12 11.39
C VAL A 339 2.41 -1.78 10.87
N GLY A 340 2.98 -1.26 9.78
CA GLY A 340 2.62 0.04 9.22
C GLY A 340 1.15 0.22 8.83
N ARG A 341 0.39 -0.87 8.66
CA ARG A 341 -1.06 -0.81 8.36
C ARG A 341 -1.97 -0.73 9.58
N THR A 342 -1.52 -1.22 10.74
CA THR A 342 -2.34 -1.28 11.96
C THR A 342 -2.73 0.12 12.45
N VAL A 343 -1.81 1.09 12.29
CA VAL A 343 -1.96 2.51 12.65
C VAL A 343 -3.20 3.19 12.04
N TYR A 344 -3.58 2.82 10.81
CA TYR A 344 -4.49 3.64 9.99
C TYR A 344 -5.98 3.37 10.20
N LYS A 345 -6.36 2.27 10.88
CA LYS A 345 -7.78 1.91 11.01
C LYS A 345 -8.48 2.66 12.14
N LEU A 346 -7.93 2.62 13.36
CA LEU A 346 -8.51 3.30 14.53
C LEU A 346 -8.53 4.83 14.34
N CYS A 347 -7.43 5.41 13.85
CA CYS A 347 -7.36 6.84 13.60
C CYS A 347 -8.41 7.31 12.56
N LYS A 348 -8.71 6.51 11.51
CA LYS A 348 -9.74 6.88 10.52
C LYS A 348 -11.16 6.85 11.10
N TYR A 349 -11.50 5.85 11.93
CA TYR A 349 -12.81 5.83 12.60
C TYR A 349 -12.94 6.92 13.66
N LEU A 350 -11.91 7.13 14.49
CA LEU A 350 -11.93 8.19 15.49
C LEU A 350 -11.97 9.58 14.84
N LEU A 351 -11.22 9.81 13.76
CA LEU A 351 -11.28 11.04 12.99
C LEU A 351 -12.63 11.22 12.29
N LEU A 352 -13.24 10.15 11.75
CA LEU A 352 -14.57 10.20 11.17
C LEU A 352 -15.63 10.56 12.22
N ILE A 353 -15.60 9.91 13.40
CA ILE A 353 -16.48 10.23 14.54
C ILE A 353 -16.25 11.69 14.98
N THR A 354 -14.99 12.14 15.06
CA THR A 354 -14.65 13.53 15.44
C THR A 354 -15.07 14.56 14.38
N LEU A 355 -14.99 14.22 13.09
CA LEU A 355 -15.42 15.09 11.98
C LEU A 355 -16.94 15.15 11.86
N LEU A 356 -17.65 14.03 12.12
CA LEU A 356 -19.11 14.00 12.23
C LEU A 356 -19.57 14.86 13.42
N ALA A 357 -18.97 14.66 14.61
CA ALA A 357 -19.22 15.49 15.78
C ALA A 357 -18.86 16.98 15.59
N ARG A 358 -17.86 17.30 14.76
CA ARG A 358 -17.56 18.70 14.38
C ARG A 358 -18.56 19.28 13.39
N LYS A 359 -19.17 18.47 12.51
CA LYS A 359 -20.12 18.97 11.52
C LYS A 359 -21.44 19.44 12.14
N GLU A 360 -21.84 18.88 13.28
CA GLU A 360 -22.97 19.39 14.07
C GLU A 360 -22.64 20.64 14.90
N LEU A 361 -21.35 20.95 15.10
CA LEU A 361 -20.90 22.14 15.86
C LEU A 361 -20.61 23.37 15.00
N ILE A 362 -20.71 23.28 13.67
CA ILE A 362 -20.44 24.38 12.73
C ILE A 362 -21.67 24.61 11.84
N THR A 363 -22.75 25.05 12.47
CA THR A 363 -23.93 25.65 11.83
C THR A 363 -24.19 27.04 12.41
N SER A 364 -23.16 27.88 12.40
CA SER A 364 -23.26 29.33 12.60
C SER A 364 -22.18 30.05 11.78
N ASP A 365 -22.61 30.59 10.64
CA ASP A 365 -21.99 31.63 9.80
C ASP A 365 -20.46 31.69 9.66
N ILE A 366 -19.91 30.91 8.72
CA ILE A 366 -18.73 31.32 7.93
C ILE A 366 -18.90 30.85 6.48
N THR A 367 -18.94 31.79 5.52
CA THR A 367 -18.81 31.53 4.09
C THR A 367 -17.33 31.52 3.68
N LEU A 368 -16.85 30.40 3.14
CA LEU A 368 -15.54 30.28 2.47
C LEU A 368 -15.66 29.35 1.24
N PRO A 369 -14.82 29.54 0.21
CA PRO A 369 -15.15 29.19 -1.16
C PRO A 369 -15.00 27.71 -1.51
N GLU A 370 -15.69 27.31 -2.57
CA GLU A 370 -15.54 26.01 -3.22
C GLU A 370 -14.15 25.88 -3.86
N ASP A 371 -13.50 24.74 -3.71
CA ASP A 371 -12.80 24.09 -4.82
C ASP A 371 -12.60 22.57 -4.57
N GLU A 372 -12.88 21.81 -5.63
CA GLU A 372 -12.57 20.40 -5.92
C GLU A 372 -12.38 19.37 -4.79
N MET A 373 -13.36 18.46 -4.59
CA MET A 373 -13.04 17.07 -4.23
C MET A 373 -14.03 15.99 -4.72
N PHE A 374 -13.77 15.49 -5.93
CA PHE A 374 -14.01 14.13 -6.44
C PHE A 374 -15.25 13.33 -5.99
N THR A 375 -16.27 13.33 -6.85
CA THR A 375 -17.34 12.34 -6.90
C THR A 375 -16.86 10.99 -7.49
N HIS A 376 -16.37 10.04 -6.69
CA HIS A 376 -16.53 8.60 -7.01
C HIS A 376 -16.29 7.66 -5.80
N ARG A 377 -17.41 7.19 -5.20
CA ARG A 377 -17.63 5.90 -4.47
C ARG A 377 -18.73 6.10 -3.39
N ARG A 378 -19.99 6.06 -3.81
CA ARG A 378 -21.15 5.96 -2.89
C ARG A 378 -21.78 4.56 -2.83
N ALA A 379 -21.62 3.75 -3.89
CA ALA A 379 -22.36 2.50 -4.10
C ALA A 379 -21.92 1.25 -3.29
N ASN A 380 -20.77 1.27 -2.59
CA ASN A 380 -20.27 0.09 -1.85
C ASN A 380 -20.29 0.26 -0.32
N LEU A 381 -20.99 1.28 0.20
CA LEU A 381 -21.13 1.48 1.66
C LEU A 381 -22.45 0.92 2.21
N GLU A 382 -23.47 0.77 1.37
CA GLU A 382 -24.84 0.44 1.78
C GLU A 382 -25.02 -1.06 2.10
N THR A 383 -24.32 -1.96 1.41
CA THR A 383 -24.45 -3.42 1.61
C THR A 383 -23.76 -3.95 2.87
N GLY A 384 -22.81 -3.21 3.46
CA GLY A 384 -22.12 -3.62 4.69
C GLY A 384 -22.85 -3.25 5.99
N LEU A 385 -23.64 -2.16 5.96
CA LEU A 385 -24.25 -1.60 7.17
C LEU A 385 -25.50 -2.39 7.60
N LEU A 386 -26.32 -2.82 6.64
CA LEU A 386 -27.59 -3.53 6.87
C LEU A 386 -27.43 -4.85 7.65
N SER A 387 -26.35 -5.60 7.38
CA SER A 387 -26.02 -6.85 8.10
C SER A 387 -25.74 -6.62 9.59
N SER A 388 -25.07 -5.50 9.93
CA SER A 388 -24.67 -5.20 11.31
C SER A 388 -25.86 -4.70 12.15
N VAL A 389 -26.77 -3.93 11.53
CA VAL A 389 -27.96 -3.40 12.20
C VAL A 389 -28.99 -4.50 12.49
N ALA A 390 -29.16 -5.47 11.58
CA ALA A 390 -30.09 -6.59 11.78
C ALA A 390 -29.74 -7.43 13.01
N VAL A 391 -28.46 -7.73 13.25
CA VAL A 391 -28.02 -8.52 14.42
C VAL A 391 -28.26 -7.76 15.73
N LEU A 392 -28.09 -6.43 15.74
CA LEU A 392 -28.34 -5.61 16.92
C LEU A 392 -29.84 -5.51 17.26
N MET A 393 -30.70 -5.41 16.24
CA MET A 393 -32.16 -5.37 16.43
C MET A 393 -32.73 -6.68 16.97
N VAL A 394 -32.21 -7.84 16.54
CA VAL A 394 -32.63 -9.15 17.05
C VAL A 394 -32.24 -9.36 18.52
N LEU A 395 -31.08 -8.86 18.94
CA LEU A 395 -30.65 -8.92 20.35
C LEU A 395 -31.49 -8.01 21.27
N LEU A 396 -31.91 -6.84 20.79
CA LEU A 396 -32.78 -5.94 21.56
C LEU A 396 -34.24 -6.43 21.64
N ALA A 397 -34.72 -7.17 20.63
CA ALA A 397 -36.10 -7.70 20.59
C ALA A 397 -36.37 -8.88 21.57
N THR A 398 -35.34 -9.49 22.16
CA THR A 398 -35.48 -10.68 23.03
C THR A 398 -35.41 -10.38 24.53
N THR A 399 -35.28 -9.11 24.92
CA THR A 399 -35.19 -8.68 26.33
C THR A 399 -36.21 -7.59 26.69
N GLY A 400 -37.46 -7.77 26.27
CA GLY A 400 -38.54 -6.82 26.58
C GLY A 400 -39.94 -7.43 26.57
N GLN A 401 -40.63 -7.29 27.70
CA GLN A 401 -42.09 -7.34 27.89
C GLN A 401 -42.81 -8.69 27.71
N SER A 402 -43.08 -9.28 28.88
CA SER A 402 -44.36 -9.95 29.14
C SER A 402 -45.55 -8.96 29.06
N ALA A 403 -46.74 -9.54 28.89
CA ALA A 403 -48.08 -9.00 29.22
C ALA A 403 -48.87 -8.21 28.14
N ILE A 404 -50.02 -8.82 27.80
CA ILE A 404 -51.33 -8.23 27.41
C ILE A 404 -51.61 -8.02 25.91
N LEU A 405 -52.54 -8.86 25.43
CA LEU A 405 -53.32 -8.78 24.17
C LEU A 405 -54.43 -7.70 24.29
N PRO A 406 -55.06 -7.21 23.19
CA PRO A 406 -55.99 -8.03 22.42
C PRO A 406 -56.03 -7.84 20.88
N SER A 407 -56.15 -8.99 20.21
CA SER A 407 -56.88 -9.28 18.94
C SER A 407 -57.53 -8.15 18.14
N ASN A 408 -57.14 -8.00 16.86
CA ASN A 408 -57.96 -8.37 15.68
C ASN A 408 -57.40 -7.81 14.35
N LEU A 409 -56.85 -8.66 13.47
CA LEU A 409 -57.22 -8.71 12.03
C LEU A 409 -56.59 -9.94 11.34
N GLN A 410 -57.38 -10.67 10.54
CA GLN A 410 -56.94 -11.75 9.66
C GLN A 410 -57.05 -11.33 8.20
N THR A 411 -56.05 -11.67 7.38
CA THR A 411 -56.14 -12.07 5.94
C THR A 411 -54.70 -12.37 5.47
N THR A 412 -54.24 -13.62 5.29
CA THR A 412 -54.51 -14.57 4.19
C THR A 412 -54.20 -14.08 2.77
N ALA A 413 -53.01 -14.44 2.24
CA ALA A 413 -52.82 -14.81 0.83
C ALA A 413 -51.48 -15.54 0.62
N THR A 414 -51.51 -16.72 0.03
CA THR A 414 -50.35 -17.51 -0.43
C THR A 414 -50.03 -17.23 -1.91
N PRO A 415 -48.79 -17.43 -2.38
CA PRO A 415 -48.40 -17.17 -3.77
C PRO A 415 -48.70 -18.38 -4.69
N PRO A 416 -48.92 -18.16 -6.01
CA PRO A 416 -48.91 -19.22 -7.00
C PRO A 416 -47.51 -19.41 -7.63
N ALA A 417 -47.14 -20.67 -7.87
CA ALA A 417 -46.07 -21.08 -8.77
C ALA A 417 -46.68 -21.74 -10.03
N LEU A 418 -45.95 -21.75 -11.14
CA LEU A 418 -46.10 -22.51 -12.42
C LEU A 418 -45.30 -21.72 -13.49
N SER A 419 -44.72 -22.27 -14.58
CA SER A 419 -44.25 -23.62 -14.93
C SER A 419 -43.45 -23.54 -16.25
N ASN A 420 -42.62 -24.55 -16.56
CA ASN A 420 -41.79 -24.59 -17.77
C ASN A 420 -42.58 -24.69 -19.09
N SER A 421 -42.06 -24.11 -20.17
CA SER A 421 -42.17 -24.68 -21.53
C SER A 421 -41.05 -24.17 -22.46
N SER A 422 -40.37 -25.09 -23.13
CA SER A 422 -39.29 -24.81 -24.10
C SER A 422 -39.84 -24.48 -25.49
N LEU A 423 -39.21 -23.58 -26.25
CA LEU A 423 -39.24 -23.65 -27.72
C LEU A 423 -37.98 -23.03 -28.35
N THR A 424 -37.53 -23.62 -29.46
CA THR A 424 -36.25 -23.33 -30.10
C THR A 424 -36.47 -22.63 -31.44
N THR A 425 -35.86 -21.46 -31.68
CA THR A 425 -35.71 -20.92 -33.04
C THR A 425 -34.44 -20.05 -33.18
N GLN A 426 -33.95 -19.94 -34.41
CA GLN A 426 -32.60 -19.50 -34.75
C GLN A 426 -32.47 -18.01 -35.14
N ILE A 427 -31.27 -17.47 -34.88
CA ILE A 427 -30.52 -16.46 -35.67
C ILE A 427 -31.19 -15.09 -35.90
N ASN A 428 -30.63 -14.05 -35.27
CA ASN A 428 -29.95 -13.00 -36.04
C ASN A 428 -29.02 -12.13 -35.17
N ASN A 429 -27.97 -11.58 -35.80
CA ASN A 429 -26.95 -10.76 -35.13
C ASN A 429 -27.46 -9.34 -34.83
N GLY A 430 -27.24 -8.88 -33.61
CA GLY A 430 -27.38 -7.48 -33.20
C GLY A 430 -26.87 -7.29 -31.78
N SER A 431 -25.94 -6.36 -31.56
CA SER A 431 -25.39 -6.09 -30.23
C SER A 431 -26.47 -5.58 -29.27
N ALA A 432 -26.91 -6.44 -28.35
CA ALA A 432 -27.70 -6.02 -27.20
C ALA A 432 -26.77 -5.30 -26.20
N GLU A 433 -26.61 -3.98 -26.35
CA GLU A 433 -26.07 -3.16 -25.27
C GLU A 433 -27.05 -3.19 -24.08
N GLY A 434 -26.54 -3.49 -22.88
CA GLY A 434 -27.33 -3.42 -21.66
C GLY A 434 -27.75 -1.97 -21.32
N PRO A 435 -28.72 -1.79 -20.41
CA PRO A 435 -29.28 -0.47 -20.09
C PRO A 435 -28.20 0.49 -19.60
N ARG A 436 -27.92 1.54 -20.38
CA ARG A 436 -27.01 2.62 -20.03
C ARG A 436 -27.75 3.69 -19.22
N VAL A 437 -27.24 4.02 -18.03
CA VAL A 437 -27.75 5.15 -17.23
C VAL A 437 -27.13 6.44 -17.75
N LEU A 438 -27.90 7.18 -18.56
CA LEU A 438 -27.48 8.46 -19.16
C LEU A 438 -27.56 9.60 -18.12
N ARG A 439 -26.58 10.51 -18.13
CA ARG A 439 -26.58 11.72 -17.28
C ARG A 439 -27.02 12.94 -18.09
N SER A 440 -27.87 13.78 -17.47
CA SER A 440 -28.19 15.17 -17.85
C SER A 440 -28.61 15.41 -19.32
N HIS A 441 -29.89 15.76 -19.53
CA HIS A 441 -30.47 15.96 -20.85
C HIS A 441 -30.64 17.45 -21.18
N ARG A 442 -30.70 17.79 -22.47
CA ARG A 442 -31.21 19.09 -22.96
C ARG A 442 -32.47 18.87 -23.79
N SER A 443 -33.42 19.79 -23.73
CA SER A 443 -34.62 19.77 -24.58
C SER A 443 -34.26 19.97 -26.05
N CYS A 444 -34.95 19.27 -26.96
CA CYS A 444 -34.78 19.50 -28.40
C CYS A 444 -35.18 20.95 -28.78
N GLY A 445 -34.39 21.58 -29.65
CA GLY A 445 -34.66 22.94 -30.14
C GLY A 445 -35.81 23.01 -31.14
N GLY A 446 -36.31 24.24 -31.39
CA GLY A 446 -37.39 24.51 -32.34
C GLY A 446 -37.09 23.95 -33.73
N GLY A 447 -37.93 23.02 -34.18
CA GLY A 447 -37.71 22.19 -35.38
C GLY A 447 -37.95 20.69 -35.16
N TYR A 448 -37.99 20.23 -33.90
CA TYR A 448 -38.25 18.84 -33.53
C TYR A 448 -39.54 18.63 -32.70
N GLU A 449 -40.43 19.62 -32.68
CA GLU A 449 -41.66 19.65 -31.86
C GLU A 449 -42.67 18.52 -32.17
N HIS A 450 -42.51 17.87 -33.32
CA HIS A 450 -43.32 16.71 -33.74
C HIS A 450 -42.48 15.43 -33.90
N PHE A 451 -41.25 15.38 -33.36
CA PHE A 451 -40.39 14.20 -33.48
C PHE A 451 -40.88 12.99 -32.65
N CYS A 452 -41.65 13.27 -31.59
CA CYS A 452 -42.28 12.27 -30.73
C CYS A 452 -43.80 12.30 -30.94
N GLU A 453 -44.32 11.33 -31.69
CA GLU A 453 -45.76 11.20 -31.91
C GLU A 453 -46.48 10.82 -30.60
N ASN A 454 -47.72 11.30 -30.43
CA ASN A 454 -48.58 11.03 -29.27
C ASN A 454 -48.04 11.49 -27.89
N GLY A 455 -47.34 12.64 -27.84
CA GLY A 455 -47.13 13.39 -26.60
C GLY A 455 -45.93 12.98 -25.74
N GLY A 456 -44.94 12.30 -26.31
CA GLY A 456 -43.64 12.09 -25.67
C GLY A 456 -42.77 13.35 -25.67
N GLU A 457 -41.86 13.47 -24.71
CA GLU A 457 -40.91 14.59 -24.60
C GLU A 457 -39.61 14.30 -25.37
N CYS A 458 -39.18 15.23 -26.22
CA CYS A 458 -37.95 15.10 -27.03
C CYS A 458 -36.73 15.60 -26.24
N ILE A 459 -35.76 14.72 -26.05
CA ILE A 459 -34.48 15.04 -25.40
C ILE A 459 -33.28 14.76 -26.29
N TYR A 460 -32.18 15.47 -26.01
CA TYR A 460 -30.85 15.24 -26.55
C TYR A 460 -29.92 14.74 -25.42
N PRO A 461 -29.57 13.44 -25.37
CA PRO A 461 -28.57 12.92 -24.44
C PRO A 461 -27.17 13.43 -24.82
N GLN A 462 -26.35 13.83 -23.83
CA GLN A 462 -25.00 14.34 -24.11
C GLN A 462 -24.07 13.33 -24.79
N ASP A 463 -24.33 12.03 -24.64
CA ASP A 463 -23.51 10.95 -25.20
C ASP A 463 -23.89 10.58 -26.65
N THR A 464 -24.89 11.25 -27.27
CA THR A 464 -25.38 10.92 -28.61
C THR A 464 -25.84 12.15 -29.41
N ASP A 465 -25.27 12.38 -30.60
CA ASP A 465 -25.74 13.39 -31.57
C ASP A 465 -27.04 12.98 -32.31
N LYS A 466 -28.03 12.46 -31.57
CA LYS A 466 -29.33 12.04 -32.09
C LYS A 466 -30.45 12.32 -31.08
N PRO A 467 -31.57 12.95 -31.49
CA PRO A 467 -32.71 13.18 -30.61
C PRO A 467 -33.41 11.85 -30.27
N SER A 468 -33.90 11.75 -29.02
CA SER A 468 -34.58 10.57 -28.47
C SER A 468 -35.88 10.97 -27.75
N CYS A 469 -36.87 10.08 -27.73
CA CYS A 469 -38.18 10.33 -27.12
C CYS A 469 -38.35 9.63 -25.78
N ILE A 470 -38.79 10.39 -24.77
CA ILE A 470 -39.32 9.85 -23.52
C ILE A 470 -40.83 9.73 -23.69
N CYS A 471 -41.39 8.52 -23.56
CA CYS A 471 -42.83 8.30 -23.62
C CYS A 471 -43.36 7.81 -22.27
N THR A 472 -44.59 8.23 -21.95
CA THR A 472 -45.36 7.68 -20.84
C THR A 472 -45.85 6.27 -21.18
N SER A 473 -46.33 5.54 -20.16
CA SER A 473 -46.60 4.09 -20.14
C SER A 473 -47.72 3.57 -21.08
N SER A 474 -48.07 4.32 -22.12
CA SER A 474 -49.16 4.03 -23.06
C SER A 474 -48.73 4.12 -24.53
N TYR A 475 -47.41 4.12 -24.82
CA TYR A 475 -46.88 4.14 -26.18
C TYR A 475 -45.71 3.15 -26.38
N GLU A 476 -45.87 2.19 -27.29
CA GLU A 476 -44.89 1.14 -27.60
C GLU A 476 -44.26 1.30 -29.00
N GLY A 477 -44.12 2.53 -29.49
CA GLY A 477 -43.51 2.80 -30.80
C GLY A 477 -42.00 2.53 -30.85
N PRO A 478 -41.41 2.30 -32.04
CA PRO A 478 -40.01 1.86 -32.24
C PRO A 478 -38.93 2.92 -31.90
N ARG A 479 -39.30 4.01 -31.21
CA ARG A 479 -38.41 5.08 -30.71
C ARG A 479 -38.56 5.34 -29.21
N CYS A 480 -39.29 4.49 -28.48
CA CYS A 480 -39.56 4.69 -27.07
C CYS A 480 -38.49 4.08 -26.16
N LEU A 481 -37.95 4.88 -25.23
CA LEU A 481 -37.13 4.40 -24.13
C LEU A 481 -37.99 4.32 -22.86
N ILE A 482 -38.33 3.09 -22.45
CA ILE A 482 -39.12 2.85 -21.23
C ILE A 482 -38.23 3.05 -20.01
N PHE A 483 -38.59 4.02 -19.16
CA PHE A 483 -37.96 4.25 -17.87
C PHE A 483 -38.70 3.49 -16.77
N SER A 484 -38.06 2.55 -16.09
CA SER A 484 -38.67 1.88 -14.94
C SER A 484 -38.59 2.79 -13.71
N ASP A 485 -39.65 3.57 -13.46
CA ASP A 485 -39.76 4.32 -12.21
C ASP A 485 -40.01 3.35 -11.04
N SER A 486 -38.96 3.09 -10.28
CA SER A 486 -39.02 2.41 -8.99
C SER A 486 -38.55 3.35 -7.86
N THR A 487 -38.90 4.63 -7.94
CA THR A 487 -38.48 5.66 -6.98
C THR A 487 -39.55 6.73 -6.71
N ARG A 488 -40.76 6.30 -6.29
CA ARG A 488 -41.70 7.19 -5.57
C ARG A 488 -42.20 6.54 -4.27
N THR A 489 -42.35 7.40 -3.26
CA THR A 489 -42.84 7.15 -1.88
C THR A 489 -41.96 6.34 -0.91
N LEU A 490 -40.77 6.84 -0.55
CA LEU A 490 -40.17 6.57 0.77
C LEU A 490 -39.23 7.64 1.41
N PRO A 491 -39.07 8.89 0.91
CA PRO A 491 -38.06 9.82 1.47
C PRO A 491 -38.37 10.33 2.89
N GLU A 492 -39.65 10.42 3.29
CA GLU A 492 -40.04 10.97 4.60
C GLU A 492 -39.73 10.01 5.75
N LEU A 493 -39.85 8.70 5.54
CA LEU A 493 -39.61 7.71 6.60
C LEU A 493 -38.12 7.57 6.92
N GLU A 494 -37.25 7.57 5.91
CA GLU A 494 -35.79 7.52 6.14
C GLU A 494 -35.27 8.79 6.83
N GLN A 495 -35.79 9.97 6.45
CA GLN A 495 -35.47 11.22 7.14
C GLN A 495 -35.98 11.20 8.60
N LEU A 496 -37.20 10.71 8.84
CA LEU A 496 -37.75 10.59 10.19
C LEU A 496 -36.95 9.61 11.06
N ILE A 497 -36.57 8.45 10.52
CA ILE A 497 -35.69 7.48 11.20
C ILE A 497 -34.32 8.10 11.49
N GLY A 498 -33.73 8.84 10.54
CA GLY A 498 -32.47 9.56 10.72
C GLY A 498 -32.54 10.60 11.85
N ILE A 499 -33.62 11.39 11.90
CA ILE A 499 -33.86 12.38 12.95
C ILE A 499 -34.05 11.70 14.32
N ILE A 500 -34.87 10.66 14.41
CA ILE A 500 -35.11 9.91 15.65
C ILE A 500 -33.80 9.30 16.17
N PHE A 501 -32.99 8.70 15.28
CA PHE A 501 -31.71 8.11 15.66
C PHE A 501 -30.69 9.18 16.11
N GLY A 502 -30.61 10.31 15.40
CA GLY A 502 -29.76 11.44 15.78
C GLY A 502 -30.12 12.01 17.16
N VAL A 503 -31.42 12.24 17.41
CA VAL A 503 -31.92 12.69 18.72
C VAL A 503 -31.62 11.66 19.82
N ALA A 504 -31.80 10.36 19.56
CA ALA A 504 -31.49 9.31 20.54
C ALA A 504 -30.00 9.27 20.91
N VAL A 505 -29.09 9.39 19.93
CA VAL A 505 -27.64 9.47 20.17
C VAL A 505 -27.26 10.74 20.93
N LEU A 506 -27.83 11.89 20.57
CA LEU A 506 -27.58 13.16 21.26
C LEU A 506 -28.02 13.11 22.73
N LEU A 507 -29.20 12.55 23.01
CA LEU A 507 -29.71 12.35 24.37
C LEU A 507 -28.84 11.38 25.18
N LEU A 508 -28.33 10.31 24.56
CA LEU A 508 -27.42 9.36 25.20
C LEU A 508 -26.08 10.03 25.59
N VAL A 509 -25.51 10.85 24.69
CA VAL A 509 -24.28 11.62 24.96
C VAL A 509 -24.50 12.64 26.08
N LEU A 510 -25.63 13.36 26.07
CA LEU A 510 -26.01 14.28 27.15
C LEU A 510 -26.16 13.54 28.49
N ALA A 511 -26.82 12.38 28.51
CA ALA A 511 -26.96 11.57 29.71
C ALA A 511 -25.60 11.11 30.26
N ILE A 512 -24.66 10.70 29.40
CA ILE A 512 -23.29 10.32 29.80
C ILE A 512 -22.52 11.53 30.36
N VAL A 513 -22.65 12.71 29.76
CA VAL A 513 -22.00 13.95 30.26
C VAL A 513 -22.58 14.36 31.62
N ILE A 514 -23.90 14.34 31.78
CA ILE A 514 -24.60 14.63 33.04
C ILE A 514 -24.20 13.60 34.11
N TYR A 515 -24.15 12.31 33.78
CA TYR A 515 -23.71 11.25 34.69
C TYR A 515 -22.26 11.47 35.14
N CYS A 516 -21.33 11.73 34.20
CA CYS A 516 -19.93 12.03 34.51
C CYS A 516 -19.78 13.29 35.38
N PHE A 517 -20.60 14.32 35.15
CA PHE A 517 -20.60 15.55 35.96
C PHE A 517 -21.14 15.30 37.37
N ALA A 518 -22.28 14.61 37.49
CA ALA A 518 -22.88 14.22 38.76
C ALA A 518 -21.95 13.31 39.57
N TYR A 519 -21.35 12.29 38.94
CA TYR A 519 -20.36 11.40 39.54
C TYR A 519 -19.15 12.18 40.08
N ARG A 520 -18.56 13.07 39.28
CA ARG A 520 -17.46 13.95 39.73
C ARG A 520 -17.88 14.86 40.90
N ARG A 521 -19.13 15.32 40.95
CA ARG A 521 -19.63 16.15 42.05
C ARG A 521 -19.85 15.33 43.33
N CYS A 522 -20.44 14.14 43.24
CA CYS A 522 -20.60 13.22 44.37
C CYS A 522 -19.26 12.77 44.95
N VAL A 523 -18.26 12.46 44.11
CA VAL A 523 -16.90 12.11 44.57
C VAL A 523 -16.24 13.28 45.31
N LYS A 524 -16.43 14.52 44.86
CA LYS A 524 -15.94 15.72 45.60
C LYS A 524 -16.68 15.96 46.93
N SER A 525 -17.97 15.67 47.01
CA SER A 525 -18.72 15.76 48.27
C SER A 525 -18.30 14.67 49.27
N ALA A 526 -18.02 13.45 48.80
CA ALA A 526 -17.55 12.36 49.65
C ALA A 526 -16.15 12.61 50.26
N SER A 527 -15.30 13.42 49.61
CA SER A 527 -13.99 13.83 50.17
C SER A 527 -14.05 14.90 51.27
N LEU A 528 -15.24 15.45 51.57
CA LEU A 528 -15.43 16.45 52.63
C LEU A 528 -15.98 15.88 53.95
N ILE A 529 -16.21 14.56 54.04
CA ILE A 529 -16.78 13.90 55.23
C ILE A 529 -15.82 12.83 55.76
N LYS A 530 -14.70 13.30 56.33
CA LYS A 530 -13.75 12.63 57.26
C LYS A 530 -12.87 13.76 57.82
N SER A 531 -12.72 13.99 59.12
CA SER A 531 -13.12 13.27 60.34
C SER A 531 -13.21 14.27 61.51
N PRO A 532 -13.93 13.98 62.61
CA PRO A 532 -13.92 14.83 63.81
C PRO A 532 -12.53 14.83 64.49
N PRO A 533 -12.19 15.87 65.27
CA PRO A 533 -10.88 16.00 65.89
C PRO A 533 -10.67 14.98 67.01
N SER A 534 -9.41 14.56 67.17
CA SER A 534 -8.94 13.77 68.32
C SER A 534 -8.80 14.65 69.55
N GLU A 535 -9.51 14.34 70.63
CA GLU A 535 -9.28 14.94 71.93
C GLU A 535 -8.07 14.31 72.63
N THR A 536 -7.12 15.16 72.98
CA THR A 536 -6.25 15.06 74.17
C THR A 536 -6.70 16.20 75.10
N SER A 537 -6.74 16.11 76.43
CA SER A 537 -6.19 15.12 77.37
C SER A 537 -6.67 15.47 78.79
N GLU A 538 -6.98 14.49 79.64
CA GLU A 538 -6.64 14.41 81.08
C GLU A 538 -7.01 13.03 81.65
#